data_AF-A0A8J3TYP5-F1
#
_entry.id   AF-A0A8J3TYP5-F1
#
_cell.length_a   1.000
_cell.length_b   1.000
_cell.length_c   1.000
_cell.angle_alpha   90.00
_cell.angle_beta   90.00
_cell.angle_gamma   90.00
#
_symmetry.space_group_name_H-M   'P 1'
#
loop_
_entity.id
_entity.type
_entity.pdbx_description
1 polymer ?
#
loop_
_entity_poly.entity_id
_entity_poly.type
_entity_poly.pdbx_seq_one_letter_code
_entity_poly.pdbx_strand_id
1 'polypeptide(L)'
;MSDDPPNAELRGPSTAPAAADPEPEPVCAFCGGPMPQPALDEHGQRKAGRPARFCRKACADAASRARRQRQTATISAHLAAVTQLSDTARPGLSELTAVLAELTQQLEQAQSGALAQIEAAEEEAAEARNIAEAAEQRATQAERARRQALAAERAAQQKRLEAERRLEHARTDAERIRTEAWQQVAEHEAARGRAEAARDAALSARAELTDQREAAYQTLEELRTAHALQAGQLETLRRAFEEARAEYATQANQLMVAQRSLTEARAENSVLREQADAALVRAQTAETARDQARARTERATADSRKEIQRLRADTERQLTVLTTAHQAETAAITARAEDARERAERAEAQADAAQLERQGLAHQLHDLRAGLGISSRQPAGHHKPG
;
A
#
# COMPACT_ATOMS: atom_id res chain seq x y z
N MET A 1 -15.98 -116.25 69.24
CA MET A 1 -16.19 -116.37 70.69
C MET A 1 -17.51 -117.08 70.84
N SER A 2 -17.49 -118.42 70.96
CA SER A 2 -17.38 -119.13 72.26
C SER A 2 -18.76 -119.08 72.94
N ASP A 3 -19.43 -120.16 73.35
CA ASP A 3 -19.03 -121.54 73.65
C ASP A 3 -20.29 -122.44 73.66
N ASP A 4 -20.05 -123.75 73.64
CA ASP A 4 -20.98 -124.87 73.83
C ASP A 4 -21.20 -125.16 75.36
N PRO A 5 -21.96 -126.20 75.79
CA PRO A 5 -23.05 -126.21 76.78
C PRO A 5 -22.62 -126.72 78.20
N PRO A 6 -23.52 -127.21 79.10
CA PRO A 6 -23.63 -128.67 79.22
C PRO A 6 -24.95 -129.27 79.81
N ASN A 7 -24.90 -130.61 79.81
CA ASN A 7 -25.81 -131.71 80.14
C ASN A 7 -25.73 -132.13 81.63
N ALA A 8 -26.81 -132.66 82.23
CA ALA A 8 -26.84 -133.49 83.46
C ALA A 8 -28.31 -133.87 83.79
N GLU A 9 -28.74 -134.95 84.43
CA GLU A 9 -28.24 -136.29 84.81
C GLU A 9 -29.49 -137.06 85.34
N LEU A 10 -29.56 -138.37 85.11
CA LEU A 10 -30.52 -139.31 85.73
C LEU A 10 -30.15 -139.62 87.20
N ARG A 11 -31.14 -139.89 88.07
CA ARG A 11 -31.03 -140.82 89.23
C ARG A 11 -32.39 -141.07 89.92
N GLY A 12 -32.90 -142.30 89.86
CA GLY A 12 -33.71 -142.89 90.95
C GLY A 12 -32.78 -143.48 92.02
N PRO A 13 -33.26 -143.88 93.22
CA PRO A 13 -33.51 -145.31 93.47
C PRO A 13 -34.57 -145.64 94.56
N SER A 14 -35.28 -146.77 94.43
CA SER A 14 -35.19 -148.00 95.24
C SER A 14 -35.88 -148.02 96.62
N THR A 15 -36.99 -148.74 96.68
CA THR A 15 -37.62 -149.32 97.89
C THR A 15 -36.91 -150.62 98.31
N ALA A 16 -36.70 -150.80 99.61
CA ALA A 16 -36.25 -152.04 100.25
C ALA A 16 -37.46 -152.91 100.69
N PRO A 17 -37.37 -154.26 100.68
CA PRO A 17 -38.48 -155.14 101.03
C PRO A 17 -38.38 -155.71 102.45
N ALA A 18 -39.53 -156.11 102.97
CA ALA A 18 -39.73 -156.81 104.22
C ALA A 18 -39.94 -158.33 103.99
N ALA A 19 -39.33 -159.11 104.88
CA ALA A 19 -39.88 -160.25 105.63
C ALA A 19 -40.28 -161.61 104.97
N ALA A 20 -39.81 -162.66 105.67
CA ALA A 20 -40.51 -163.87 106.13
C ALA A 20 -40.45 -165.21 105.33
N ASP A 21 -40.15 -166.26 106.13
CA ASP A 21 -40.59 -167.69 106.18
C ASP A 21 -41.81 -168.14 105.32
N PRO A 22 -42.26 -169.41 105.39
CA PRO A 22 -41.61 -170.74 105.36
C PRO A 22 -42.03 -171.53 104.09
N GLU A 23 -41.30 -172.62 103.77
CA GLU A 23 -41.42 -173.36 102.49
C GLU A 23 -42.77 -174.11 102.30
N PRO A 24 -43.50 -173.83 101.19
CA PRO A 24 -44.70 -174.56 100.78
C PRO A 24 -44.39 -175.84 99.99
N GLU A 25 -45.27 -176.84 100.12
CA GLU A 25 -45.22 -178.10 99.37
C GLU A 25 -45.05 -177.88 97.86
N PRO A 26 -44.21 -178.68 97.18
CA PRO A 26 -43.86 -178.41 95.79
C PRO A 26 -45.03 -178.75 94.85
N VAL A 27 -45.76 -177.72 94.44
CA VAL A 27 -46.79 -177.75 93.39
C VAL A 27 -46.22 -177.38 92.02
N CYS A 28 -46.84 -177.86 90.95
CA CYS A 28 -46.47 -177.50 89.58
C CYS A 28 -46.59 -175.98 89.36
N ALA A 29 -45.50 -175.29 88.98
CA ALA A 29 -45.47 -173.84 88.87
C ALA A 29 -46.34 -173.24 87.72
N PHE A 30 -47.01 -174.07 86.93
CA PHE A 30 -47.93 -173.63 85.88
C PHE A 30 -49.40 -173.94 86.21
N CYS A 31 -49.72 -175.20 86.52
CA CYS A 31 -51.11 -175.60 86.75
C CYS A 31 -51.47 -175.80 88.24
N GLY A 32 -50.51 -175.64 89.16
CA GLY A 32 -50.73 -175.79 90.60
C GLY A 32 -50.96 -177.22 91.09
N GLY A 33 -50.96 -178.23 90.21
CA GLY A 33 -51.23 -179.62 90.60
C GLY A 33 -50.09 -180.26 91.42
N PRO A 34 -50.40 -181.22 92.32
CA PRO A 34 -49.42 -181.88 93.18
C PRO A 34 -48.41 -182.66 92.35
N MET A 35 -47.13 -182.56 92.70
CA MET A 35 -46.08 -183.19 91.92
C MET A 35 -45.94 -184.68 92.27
N PRO A 36 -45.70 -185.55 91.26
CA PRO A 36 -45.50 -186.97 91.49
C PRO A 36 -44.27 -187.20 92.38
N GLN A 37 -44.41 -188.05 93.40
CA GLN A 37 -43.37 -188.26 94.41
C GLN A 37 -42.08 -188.82 93.77
N PRO A 38 -40.90 -188.34 94.21
CA PRO A 38 -39.64 -188.71 93.60
C PRO A 38 -39.36 -190.20 93.82
N ALA A 39 -39.02 -190.91 92.73
CA ALA A 39 -38.62 -192.31 92.78
C ALA A 39 -37.34 -192.46 93.61
N LEU A 40 -37.42 -193.27 94.67
CA LEU A 40 -36.31 -193.64 95.55
C LEU A 40 -35.59 -194.86 94.97
N ASP A 41 -34.27 -194.94 95.13
CA ASP A 41 -33.48 -196.11 94.72
C ASP A 41 -33.56 -197.26 95.75
N GLU A 42 -32.97 -198.41 95.42
CA GLU A 42 -33.02 -199.65 96.22
C GLU A 42 -32.39 -199.52 97.62
N HIS A 43 -31.75 -198.38 97.92
CA HIS A 43 -31.19 -198.04 99.23
C HIS A 43 -31.98 -196.92 99.95
N GLY A 44 -33.17 -196.58 99.44
CA GLY A 44 -34.06 -195.59 100.04
C GLY A 44 -33.57 -194.15 99.89
N GLN A 45 -32.58 -193.88 99.04
CA GLN A 45 -32.11 -192.53 98.77
C GLN A 45 -32.72 -191.96 97.48
N ARG A 46 -32.95 -190.64 97.47
CA ARG A 46 -33.44 -189.95 96.28
C ARG A 46 -32.31 -189.90 95.25
N LYS A 47 -32.57 -190.45 94.06
CA LYS A 47 -31.64 -190.38 92.92
C LYS A 47 -31.32 -188.91 92.62
N ALA A 48 -30.06 -188.50 92.83
CA ALA A 48 -29.64 -187.11 92.77
C ALA A 48 -29.97 -186.45 91.41
N GLY A 49 -31.01 -185.62 91.40
CA GLY A 49 -31.48 -184.85 90.25
C GLY A 49 -32.32 -183.67 90.72
N ARG A 50 -32.19 -182.52 90.03
CA ARG A 50 -32.88 -181.26 90.37
C ARG A 50 -34.40 -181.48 90.33
N PRO A 51 -35.18 -181.05 91.34
CA PRO A 51 -36.62 -181.30 91.37
C PRO A 51 -37.30 -180.68 90.15
N ALA A 52 -38.08 -181.49 89.42
CA ALA A 52 -38.84 -181.03 88.27
C ALA A 52 -39.80 -179.93 88.73
N ARG A 53 -39.78 -178.73 88.14
CA ARG A 53 -40.68 -177.61 88.55
C ARG A 53 -42.11 -177.72 88.02
N PHE A 54 -42.34 -178.66 87.11
CA PHE A 54 -43.61 -178.84 86.44
C PHE A 54 -43.97 -180.32 86.46
N CYS A 55 -45.24 -180.63 86.70
CA CYS A 55 -45.69 -182.02 86.81
C CYS A 55 -45.55 -182.80 85.50
N ARG A 56 -45.49 -182.11 84.35
CA ARG A 56 -45.40 -182.70 82.99
C ARG A 56 -44.72 -181.73 82.03
N LYS A 57 -44.07 -182.25 80.98
CA LYS A 57 -43.43 -181.42 79.91
C LYS A 57 -44.42 -180.43 79.26
N ALA A 58 -45.68 -180.83 79.08
CA ALA A 58 -46.73 -179.95 78.56
C ALA A 58 -46.93 -178.67 79.41
N CYS A 59 -46.79 -178.76 80.74
CA CYS A 59 -46.89 -177.61 81.64
C CYS A 59 -45.66 -176.70 81.58
N ALA A 60 -44.48 -177.26 81.33
CA ALA A 60 -43.26 -176.47 81.10
C ALA A 60 -43.33 -175.69 79.78
N ASP A 61 -43.78 -176.33 78.70
CA ASP A 61 -43.93 -175.70 77.39
C ASP A 61 -45.04 -174.64 77.37
N ALA A 62 -46.15 -174.86 78.09
CA ALA A 62 -47.21 -173.88 78.26
C ALA A 62 -46.74 -172.66 79.07
N ALA A 63 -45.95 -172.86 80.14
CA ALA A 63 -45.35 -171.76 80.90
C ALA A 63 -44.35 -170.95 80.07
N SER A 64 -43.58 -171.60 79.20
CA SER A 64 -42.66 -170.94 78.27
C SER A 64 -43.41 -170.09 77.22
N ARG A 65 -44.48 -170.63 76.62
CA ARG A 65 -45.36 -169.88 75.71
C ARG A 65 -46.02 -168.68 76.41
N ALA A 66 -46.51 -168.86 77.63
CA ALA A 66 -47.10 -167.78 78.43
C ALA A 66 -46.07 -166.68 78.77
N ARG A 67 -44.81 -167.03 79.07
CA ARG A 67 -43.74 -166.04 79.27
C ARG A 67 -43.43 -165.25 78.00
N ARG A 68 -43.30 -165.93 76.86
CA ARG A 68 -43.04 -165.25 75.58
C ARG A 68 -44.19 -164.32 75.21
N GLN A 69 -45.44 -164.77 75.32
CA GLN A 69 -46.61 -163.91 75.09
C GLN A 69 -46.63 -162.68 76.00
N ARG A 70 -46.27 -162.82 77.29
CA ARG A 70 -46.15 -161.67 78.21
C ARG A 70 -45.05 -160.69 77.77
N GLN A 71 -43.88 -161.18 77.37
CA GLN A 71 -42.79 -160.31 76.89
C GLN A 71 -43.14 -159.59 75.59
N THR A 72 -43.79 -160.28 74.63
CA THR A 72 -44.25 -159.63 73.40
C THR A 72 -45.33 -158.59 73.68
N ALA A 73 -46.25 -158.87 74.62
CA ALA A 73 -47.28 -157.92 75.05
C ALA A 73 -46.69 -156.66 75.68
N THR A 74 -45.61 -156.77 76.47
CA THR A 74 -44.92 -155.61 77.06
C THR A 74 -44.25 -154.74 76.00
N ILE A 75 -43.56 -155.35 75.03
CA ILE A 75 -42.90 -154.60 73.94
C ILE A 75 -43.94 -153.94 73.03
N SER A 76 -45.01 -154.65 72.67
CA SER A 76 -46.11 -154.07 71.88
C SER A 76 -46.83 -152.96 72.63
N ALA A 77 -46.95 -153.05 73.97
CA ALA A 77 -47.55 -151.99 74.78
C ALA A 77 -46.66 -150.73 74.83
N HIS A 78 -45.33 -150.88 74.92
CA HIS A 78 -44.42 -149.73 74.87
C HIS A 78 -44.36 -149.10 73.48
N LEU A 79 -44.34 -149.91 72.42
CA LEU A 79 -44.44 -149.38 71.06
C LEU A 79 -45.78 -148.66 70.86
N ALA A 80 -46.90 -149.25 71.28
CA ALA A 80 -48.20 -148.60 71.23
C ALA A 80 -48.24 -147.28 72.04
N ALA A 81 -47.58 -147.23 73.20
CA ALA A 81 -47.47 -145.99 73.99
C ALA A 81 -46.61 -144.93 73.30
N VAL A 82 -45.53 -145.31 72.62
CA VAL A 82 -44.72 -144.39 71.81
C VAL A 82 -45.51 -143.91 70.60
N THR A 83 -46.19 -144.82 69.87
CA THR A 83 -47.03 -144.46 68.73
C THR A 83 -48.15 -143.51 69.18
N GLN A 84 -48.80 -143.81 70.30
CA GLN A 84 -49.84 -142.98 70.90
C GLN A 84 -49.30 -141.63 71.35
N LEU A 85 -48.10 -141.56 71.94
CA LEU A 85 -47.46 -140.30 72.31
C LEU A 85 -47.08 -139.47 71.08
N SER A 86 -46.54 -140.09 70.03
CA SER A 86 -46.26 -139.42 68.76
C SER A 86 -47.53 -138.98 68.06
N ASP A 87 -48.60 -139.78 68.08
CA ASP A 87 -49.91 -139.42 67.51
C ASP A 87 -50.57 -138.28 68.31
N THR A 88 -50.33 -138.23 69.62
CA THR A 88 -50.81 -137.13 70.49
C THR A 88 -49.97 -135.86 70.32
N ALA A 89 -48.66 -135.99 70.06
CA ALA A 89 -47.75 -134.85 69.88
C ALA A 89 -47.73 -134.30 68.45
N ARG A 90 -48.08 -135.12 67.45
CA ARG A 90 -48.15 -134.75 66.03
C ARG A 90 -49.02 -133.51 65.75
N PRO A 91 -50.24 -133.37 66.31
CA PRO A 91 -51.03 -132.15 66.11
C PRO A 91 -50.30 -130.92 66.66
N GLY A 92 -49.73 -131.00 67.87
CA GLY A 92 -48.95 -129.88 68.45
C GLY A 92 -47.68 -129.53 67.66
N LEU A 93 -46.99 -130.52 67.09
CA LEU A 93 -45.86 -130.28 66.18
C LEU A 93 -46.31 -129.65 64.86
N SER A 94 -47.44 -130.09 64.29
CA SER A 94 -47.99 -129.49 63.07
C SER A 94 -48.45 -128.05 63.30
N GLU A 95 -49.06 -127.75 64.45
CA GLU A 95 -49.42 -126.41 64.88
C GLU A 95 -48.17 -125.54 65.07
N LEU A 96 -47.12 -126.05 65.73
CA LEU A 96 -45.85 -125.33 65.88
C LEU A 96 -45.21 -125.02 64.53
N THR A 97 -45.17 -125.98 63.60
CA THR A 97 -44.63 -125.74 62.24
C THR A 97 -45.48 -124.74 61.45
N ALA A 98 -46.81 -124.74 61.64
CA ALA A 98 -47.69 -123.76 61.03
C ALA A 98 -47.45 -122.36 61.60
N VAL A 99 -47.31 -122.22 62.93
CA VAL A 99 -46.96 -120.95 63.59
C VAL A 99 -45.58 -120.45 63.17
N LEU A 100 -44.59 -121.33 63.05
CA LEU A 100 -43.26 -120.96 62.55
C LEU A 100 -43.30 -120.52 61.08
N ALA A 101 -44.07 -121.22 60.23
CA ALA A 101 -44.25 -120.83 58.83
C ALA A 101 -44.95 -119.47 58.69
N GLU A 102 -45.99 -119.24 59.50
CA GLU A 102 -46.69 -117.95 59.57
C GLU A 102 -45.74 -116.85 60.09
N LEU A 103 -44.93 -117.12 61.12
CA LEU A 103 -43.93 -116.17 61.61
C LEU A 103 -42.87 -115.86 60.53
N THR A 104 -42.36 -116.86 59.82
CA THR A 104 -41.42 -116.62 58.72
C THR A 104 -42.06 -115.81 57.60
N GLN A 105 -43.32 -116.08 57.24
CA GLN A 105 -44.05 -115.32 56.26
C GLN A 105 -44.26 -113.86 56.70
N GLN A 106 -44.60 -113.63 57.97
CA GLN A 106 -44.73 -112.29 58.54
C GLN A 106 -43.39 -111.54 58.57
N LEU A 107 -42.28 -112.24 58.88
CA LEU A 107 -40.94 -111.67 58.83
C LEU A 107 -40.50 -111.34 57.40
N GLU A 108 -40.77 -112.20 56.43
CA GLU A 108 -40.51 -111.95 55.00
C GLU A 108 -41.34 -110.77 54.49
N GLN A 109 -42.62 -110.70 54.86
CA GLN A 109 -43.48 -109.54 54.53
C GLN A 109 -42.95 -108.26 55.17
N ALA A 110 -42.57 -108.28 56.45
CA ALA A 110 -41.98 -107.15 57.14
C ALA A 110 -40.64 -106.72 56.51
N GLN A 111 -39.79 -107.69 56.14
CA GLN A 111 -38.52 -107.43 55.46
C GLN A 111 -38.77 -106.81 54.07
N SER A 112 -39.65 -107.39 53.27
CA SER A 112 -39.98 -106.85 51.94
C SER A 112 -40.61 -105.45 52.02
N GLY A 113 -41.47 -105.21 53.03
CA GLY A 113 -42.08 -103.91 53.27
C GLY A 113 -41.06 -102.87 53.73
N ALA A 114 -40.13 -103.24 54.60
CA ALA A 114 -39.05 -102.37 55.04
C ALA A 114 -38.08 -102.05 53.89
N LEU A 115 -37.72 -103.04 53.07
CA LEU A 115 -36.89 -102.82 51.88
C LEU A 115 -37.59 -101.91 50.87
N ALA A 116 -38.88 -102.14 50.57
CA ALA A 116 -39.64 -101.27 49.68
C ALA A 116 -39.76 -99.83 50.22
N GLN A 117 -39.88 -99.64 51.54
CA GLN A 117 -39.85 -98.31 52.15
C GLN A 117 -38.48 -97.64 52.04
N ILE A 118 -37.39 -98.39 52.19
CA ILE A 118 -36.03 -97.87 52.01
C ILE A 118 -35.81 -97.48 50.54
N GLU A 119 -36.17 -98.35 49.59
CA GLU A 119 -36.07 -98.06 48.15
C GLU A 119 -36.87 -96.81 47.78
N ALA A 120 -38.13 -96.69 48.22
CA ALA A 120 -38.94 -95.49 47.98
C ALA A 120 -38.31 -94.23 48.62
N ALA A 121 -37.79 -94.32 49.85
CA ALA A 121 -37.12 -93.20 50.50
C ALA A 121 -35.80 -92.81 49.80
N GLU A 122 -35.07 -93.79 49.25
CA GLU A 122 -33.86 -93.55 48.47
C GLU A 122 -34.17 -92.89 47.13
N GLU A 123 -35.24 -93.32 46.44
CA GLU A 123 -35.75 -92.69 45.22
C GLU A 123 -36.19 -91.25 45.48
N GLU A 124 -37.02 -91.00 46.50
CA GLU A 124 -37.43 -89.64 46.90
C GLU A 124 -36.22 -88.76 47.26
N ALA A 125 -35.22 -89.31 47.97
CA ALA A 125 -34.00 -88.58 48.30
C ALA A 125 -33.11 -88.31 47.07
N ALA A 126 -33.11 -89.20 46.08
CA ALA A 126 -32.42 -88.98 44.81
C ALA A 126 -33.12 -87.90 43.98
N GLU A 127 -34.45 -87.93 43.89
CA GLU A 127 -35.24 -86.89 43.24
C GLU A 127 -35.05 -85.52 43.91
N ALA A 128 -35.12 -85.46 45.23
CA ALA A 128 -34.89 -84.23 45.99
C ALA A 128 -33.49 -83.65 45.74
N ARG A 129 -32.46 -84.50 45.68
CA ARG A 129 -31.08 -84.09 45.33
C ARG A 129 -31.00 -83.54 43.90
N ASN A 130 -31.59 -84.23 42.93
CA ASN A 130 -31.62 -83.77 41.54
C ASN A 130 -32.35 -82.42 41.39
N ILE A 131 -33.47 -82.22 42.09
CA ILE A 131 -34.21 -80.96 42.11
C ILE A 131 -33.37 -79.84 42.73
N ALA A 132 -32.68 -80.12 43.85
CA ALA A 132 -31.80 -79.16 44.52
C ALA A 132 -30.61 -78.74 43.62
N GLU A 133 -29.93 -79.70 43.00
CA GLU A 133 -28.84 -79.42 42.05
C GLU A 133 -29.32 -78.60 40.84
N ALA A 134 -30.48 -78.94 40.26
CA ALA A 134 -31.07 -78.17 39.18
C ALA A 134 -31.46 -76.75 39.60
N ALA A 135 -31.92 -76.56 40.85
CA ALA A 135 -32.20 -75.24 41.40
C ALA A 135 -30.91 -74.41 41.61
N GLU A 136 -29.84 -75.03 42.12
CA GLU A 136 -28.54 -74.38 42.32
C GLU A 136 -27.90 -73.98 40.99
N GLN A 137 -27.98 -74.84 39.97
CA GLN A 137 -27.50 -74.53 38.63
C GLN A 137 -28.26 -73.35 38.01
N ARG A 138 -29.60 -73.32 38.14
CA ARG A 138 -30.42 -72.18 37.68
C ARG A 138 -30.08 -70.90 38.42
N ALA A 139 -29.88 -70.96 39.74
CA ALA A 139 -29.47 -69.79 40.54
C ALA A 139 -28.09 -69.27 40.11
N THR A 140 -27.13 -70.17 39.89
CA THR A 140 -25.78 -69.82 39.43
C THR A 140 -25.80 -69.20 38.03
N GLN A 141 -26.61 -69.74 37.11
CA GLN A 141 -26.78 -69.18 35.77
C GLN A 141 -27.42 -67.79 35.81
N ALA A 142 -28.47 -67.61 36.64
CA ALA A 142 -29.13 -66.32 36.83
C ALA A 142 -28.17 -65.26 37.39
N GLU A 143 -27.34 -65.63 38.38
CA GLU A 143 -26.34 -64.73 38.95
C GLU A 143 -25.23 -64.37 37.93
N ARG A 144 -24.79 -65.33 37.11
CA ARG A 144 -23.85 -65.06 35.99
C ARG A 144 -24.46 -64.10 34.97
N ALA A 145 -25.72 -64.34 34.57
CA ALA A 145 -26.43 -63.47 33.63
C ALA A 145 -26.60 -62.05 34.20
N ARG A 146 -26.94 -61.92 35.49
CA ARG A 146 -27.03 -60.64 36.18
C ARG A 146 -25.68 -59.90 36.17
N ARG A 147 -24.58 -60.57 36.51
CA ARG A 147 -23.24 -59.97 36.49
C ARG A 147 -22.84 -59.51 35.09
N GLN A 148 -23.13 -60.31 34.07
CA GLN A 148 -22.87 -59.95 32.67
C GLN A 148 -23.70 -58.75 32.23
N ALA A 149 -24.98 -58.68 32.60
CA ALA A 149 -25.85 -57.55 32.29
C ALA A 149 -25.34 -56.26 32.94
N LEU A 150 -24.95 -56.30 34.21
CA LEU A 150 -24.37 -55.14 34.91
C LEU A 150 -23.03 -54.70 34.30
N ALA A 151 -22.18 -55.65 33.89
CA ALA A 151 -20.92 -55.34 33.21
C ALA A 151 -21.18 -54.68 31.83
N ALA A 152 -22.14 -55.20 31.07
CA ALA A 152 -22.55 -54.65 29.78
C ALA A 152 -23.13 -53.24 29.92
N GLU A 153 -23.94 -52.99 30.96
CA GLU A 153 -24.49 -51.67 31.25
C GLU A 153 -23.37 -50.66 31.56
N ARG A 154 -22.42 -51.02 32.43
CA ARG A 154 -21.26 -50.16 32.74
C ARG A 154 -20.41 -49.87 31.50
N ALA A 155 -20.15 -50.88 30.67
CA ALA A 155 -19.42 -50.69 29.43
C ALA A 155 -20.18 -49.79 28.44
N ALA A 156 -21.50 -49.90 28.36
CA ALA A 156 -22.34 -49.03 27.54
C ALA A 156 -22.32 -47.58 28.06
N GLN A 157 -22.41 -47.36 29.37
CA GLN A 157 -22.30 -46.03 29.98
C GLN A 157 -20.92 -45.41 29.72
N GLN A 158 -19.83 -46.16 29.87
CA GLN A 158 -18.48 -45.68 29.56
C GLN A 158 -18.35 -45.28 28.08
N LYS A 159 -18.84 -46.10 27.15
CA LYS A 159 -18.85 -45.76 25.72
C LYS A 159 -19.65 -44.50 25.41
N ARG A 160 -20.79 -44.28 26.08
CA ARG A 160 -21.58 -43.05 25.94
C ARG A 160 -20.80 -41.83 26.43
N LEU A 161 -20.22 -41.90 27.62
CA LEU A 161 -19.41 -40.81 28.17
C LEU A 161 -18.19 -40.50 27.30
N GLU A 162 -17.52 -41.52 26.75
CA GLU A 162 -16.41 -41.31 25.82
C GLU A 162 -16.87 -40.65 24.50
N ALA A 163 -18.01 -41.09 23.96
CA ALA A 163 -18.59 -40.49 22.77
C ALA A 163 -18.99 -39.02 23.01
N GLU A 164 -19.60 -38.71 24.15
CA GLU A 164 -19.94 -37.34 24.57
C GLU A 164 -18.68 -36.47 24.71
N ARG A 165 -17.63 -36.96 25.36
CA ARG A 165 -16.35 -36.23 25.46
C ARG A 165 -15.73 -35.96 24.10
N ARG A 166 -15.77 -36.93 23.17
CA ARG A 166 -15.25 -36.74 21.80
C ARG A 166 -16.08 -35.72 21.02
N LEU A 167 -17.41 -35.73 21.17
CA LEU A 167 -18.28 -34.74 20.56
C LEU A 167 -18.04 -33.34 21.11
N GLU A 168 -17.88 -33.20 22.43
CA GLU A 168 -17.59 -31.92 23.06
C GLU A 168 -16.22 -31.39 22.61
N HIS A 169 -15.20 -32.24 22.59
CA HIS A 169 -13.89 -31.87 22.09
C HIS A 169 -13.95 -31.40 20.63
N ALA A 170 -14.64 -32.16 19.76
CA ALA A 170 -14.83 -31.78 18.36
C ALA A 170 -15.58 -30.45 18.20
N ARG A 171 -16.56 -30.14 19.07
CA ARG A 171 -17.26 -28.84 19.10
C ARG A 171 -16.31 -27.72 19.48
N THR A 172 -15.55 -27.89 20.57
CA THR A 172 -14.58 -26.87 21.02
C THR A 172 -13.49 -26.62 19.98
N ASP A 173 -13.00 -27.65 19.30
CA ASP A 173 -12.03 -27.52 18.22
C ASP A 173 -12.63 -26.80 17.01
N ALA A 174 -13.86 -27.12 16.62
CA ALA A 174 -14.56 -26.45 15.53
C ALA A 174 -14.81 -24.96 15.83
N GLU A 175 -15.17 -24.61 17.07
CA GLU A 175 -15.33 -23.23 17.52
C GLU A 175 -14.01 -22.47 17.55
N ARG A 176 -12.92 -23.12 17.99
CA ARG A 176 -11.56 -22.55 17.93
C ARG A 176 -11.16 -22.26 16.48
N ILE A 177 -11.25 -23.26 15.60
CA ILE A 177 -10.90 -23.11 14.17
C ILE A 177 -11.75 -22.02 13.52
N ARG A 178 -13.04 -21.96 13.83
CA ARG A 178 -13.93 -20.90 13.34
C ARG A 178 -13.44 -19.53 13.81
N THR A 179 -13.14 -19.37 15.10
CA THR A 179 -12.67 -18.10 15.67
C THR A 179 -11.34 -17.65 15.06
N GLU A 180 -10.38 -18.58 14.92
CA GLU A 180 -9.09 -18.34 14.26
C GLU A 180 -9.28 -17.91 12.79
N ALA A 181 -10.16 -18.57 12.05
CA ALA A 181 -10.46 -18.20 10.66
C ALA A 181 -11.08 -16.79 10.56
N TRP A 182 -11.99 -16.41 11.46
CA TRP A 182 -12.55 -15.06 11.50
C TRP A 182 -11.49 -14.01 11.84
N GLN A 183 -10.56 -14.32 12.76
CA GLN A 183 -9.44 -13.44 13.09
C GLN A 183 -8.53 -13.23 11.87
N GLN A 184 -8.18 -14.30 11.15
CA GLN A 184 -7.37 -14.21 9.92
C GLN A 184 -8.06 -13.36 8.84
N VAL A 185 -9.38 -13.53 8.64
CA VAL A 185 -10.14 -12.70 7.70
C VAL A 185 -10.09 -11.23 8.11
N ALA A 186 -10.32 -10.93 9.39
CA ALA A 186 -10.25 -9.56 9.90
C ALA A 186 -8.86 -8.94 9.74
N GLU A 187 -7.78 -9.70 9.97
CA GLU A 187 -6.40 -9.26 9.74
C GLU A 187 -6.13 -8.96 8.27
N HIS A 188 -6.60 -9.82 7.36
CA HIS A 188 -6.49 -9.61 5.91
C HIS A 188 -7.28 -8.39 5.44
N GLU A 189 -8.50 -8.19 5.93
CA GLU A 189 -9.30 -7.01 5.62
C GLU A 189 -8.65 -5.72 6.16
N ALA A 190 -8.12 -5.74 7.38
CA ALA A 190 -7.39 -4.61 7.94
C ALA A 190 -6.10 -4.32 7.15
N ALA A 191 -5.36 -5.36 6.73
CA ALA A 191 -4.18 -5.21 5.88
C ALA A 191 -4.54 -4.63 4.51
N ARG A 192 -5.63 -5.10 3.90
CA ARG A 192 -6.18 -4.57 2.65
C ARG A 192 -6.57 -3.10 2.80
N GLY A 193 -7.28 -2.74 3.87
CA GLY A 193 -7.66 -1.35 4.16
C GLY A 193 -6.44 -0.43 4.32
N ARG A 194 -5.39 -0.89 5.01
CA ARG A 194 -4.11 -0.13 5.10
C ARG A 194 -3.44 0.03 3.74
N ALA A 195 -3.46 -1.00 2.89
CA ALA A 195 -2.88 -0.94 1.55
C ALA A 195 -3.65 0.00 0.63
N GLU A 196 -5.00 -0.03 0.67
CA GLU A 196 -5.87 0.89 -0.07
C GLU A 196 -5.65 2.34 0.38
N ALA A 197 -5.62 2.60 1.69
CA ALA A 197 -5.34 3.93 2.23
C ALA A 197 -3.94 4.45 1.83
N ALA A 198 -2.91 3.59 1.87
CA ALA A 198 -1.56 3.96 1.43
C ALA A 198 -1.49 4.27 -0.07
N ARG A 199 -2.22 3.51 -0.90
CA ARG A 199 -2.33 3.78 -2.34
C ARG A 199 -3.00 5.14 -2.58
N ASP A 200 -4.11 5.41 -1.92
CA ASP A 200 -4.86 6.65 -2.11
C ASP A 200 -4.05 7.87 -1.63
N ALA A 201 -3.32 7.74 -0.52
CA ALA A 201 -2.36 8.75 -0.05
C ALA A 201 -1.23 8.99 -1.07
N ALA A 202 -0.68 7.93 -1.67
CA ALA A 202 0.34 8.07 -2.71
C ALA A 202 -0.19 8.74 -3.99
N LEU A 203 -1.44 8.46 -4.37
CA LEU A 203 -2.11 9.13 -5.49
C LEU A 203 -2.35 10.61 -5.20
N SER A 204 -2.80 10.96 -3.99
CA SER A 204 -2.96 12.36 -3.56
C SER A 204 -1.63 13.11 -3.58
N ALA A 205 -0.58 12.53 -2.99
CA ALA A 205 0.75 13.12 -2.98
C ALA A 205 1.30 13.34 -4.40
N ARG A 206 1.03 12.42 -5.33
CA ARG A 206 1.43 12.58 -6.74
C ARG A 206 0.66 13.71 -7.41
N ALA A 207 -0.64 13.86 -7.15
CA ALA A 207 -1.43 14.97 -7.67
C ALA A 207 -0.90 16.31 -7.14
N GLU A 208 -0.69 16.43 -5.83
CA GLU A 208 -0.10 17.63 -5.20
C GLU A 208 1.27 18.00 -5.78
N LEU A 209 2.16 17.02 -5.99
CA LEU A 209 3.46 17.27 -6.63
C LEU A 209 3.33 17.69 -8.09
N THR A 210 2.30 17.22 -8.80
CA THR A 210 2.01 17.62 -10.18
C THR A 210 1.54 19.08 -10.21
N ASP A 211 0.62 19.44 -9.33
CA ASP A 211 0.12 20.81 -9.18
C ASP A 211 1.24 21.78 -8.79
N GLN A 212 2.09 21.39 -7.82
CA GLN A 212 3.27 22.17 -7.43
C GLN A 212 4.24 22.38 -8.60
N ARG A 213 4.46 21.35 -9.42
CA ARG A 213 5.32 21.44 -10.59
C ARG A 213 4.74 22.39 -11.64
N GLU A 214 3.43 22.32 -11.89
CA GLU A 214 2.76 23.21 -12.84
C GLU A 214 2.77 24.67 -12.35
N ALA A 215 2.50 24.90 -11.07
CA ALA A 215 2.63 26.22 -10.45
C ALA A 215 4.05 26.77 -10.58
N ALA A 216 5.08 25.95 -10.31
CA ALA A 216 6.47 26.35 -10.46
C ALA A 216 6.83 26.71 -11.92
N TYR A 217 6.29 25.98 -12.90
CA TYR A 217 6.47 26.32 -14.32
C TYR A 217 5.79 27.63 -14.69
N GLN A 218 4.57 27.88 -14.19
CA GLN A 218 3.89 29.16 -14.41
C GLN A 218 4.69 30.31 -13.82
N THR A 219 5.16 30.20 -12.57
CA THR A 219 6.02 31.22 -11.95
C THR A 219 7.32 31.43 -12.73
N LEU A 220 7.96 30.37 -13.23
CA LEU A 220 9.16 30.50 -14.05
C LEU A 220 8.89 31.28 -15.35
N GLU A 221 7.74 31.03 -15.98
CA GLU A 221 7.34 31.73 -17.21
C GLU A 221 6.98 33.20 -16.95
N GLU A 222 6.29 33.50 -15.84
CA GLU A 222 6.05 34.85 -15.35
C GLU A 222 7.37 35.60 -15.10
N LEU A 223 8.35 34.96 -14.47
CA LEU A 223 9.67 35.56 -14.24
C LEU A 223 10.43 35.80 -15.55
N ARG A 224 10.34 34.87 -16.52
CA ARG A 224 10.95 35.05 -17.85
C ARG A 224 10.34 36.20 -18.62
N THR A 225 9.01 36.30 -18.63
CA THR A 225 8.29 37.39 -19.29
C THR A 225 8.60 38.74 -18.62
N ALA A 226 8.64 38.79 -17.29
CA ALA A 226 9.06 39.98 -16.54
C ALA A 226 10.52 40.37 -16.86
N HIS A 227 11.45 39.41 -16.90
CA HIS A 227 12.84 39.66 -17.27
C HIS A 227 12.97 40.16 -18.71
N ALA A 228 12.24 39.58 -19.66
CA ALA A 228 12.22 40.02 -21.05
C ALA A 228 11.69 41.46 -21.18
N LEU A 229 10.63 41.80 -20.43
CA LEU A 229 10.10 43.16 -20.37
C LEU A 229 11.14 44.15 -19.81
N GLN A 230 11.80 43.80 -18.70
CA GLN A 230 12.86 44.62 -18.11
C GLN A 230 14.05 44.80 -19.06
N ALA A 231 14.47 43.74 -19.75
CA ALA A 231 15.52 43.82 -20.76
C ALA A 231 15.13 44.77 -21.91
N GLY A 232 13.88 44.71 -22.38
CA GLY A 232 13.35 45.62 -23.39
C GLY A 232 13.30 47.09 -22.92
N GLN A 233 12.94 47.33 -21.65
CA GLN A 233 12.99 48.65 -21.03
C GLN A 233 14.42 49.20 -20.98
N LEU A 234 15.39 48.39 -20.56
CA LEU A 234 16.81 48.78 -20.52
C LEU A 234 17.36 49.09 -21.92
N GLU A 235 17.02 48.28 -22.93
CA GLU A 235 17.36 48.53 -24.34
C GLU A 235 16.78 49.88 -24.81
N THR A 236 15.51 50.16 -24.50
CA THR A 236 14.84 51.41 -24.85
C THR A 236 15.51 52.61 -24.17
N LEU A 237 15.82 52.52 -22.87
CA LEU A 237 16.53 53.56 -22.13
C LEU A 237 17.94 53.80 -22.67
N ARG A 238 18.66 52.75 -23.07
CA ARG A 238 19.98 52.87 -23.71
C ARG A 238 19.89 53.63 -25.03
N ARG A 239 18.92 53.30 -25.90
CA ARG A 239 18.70 54.02 -27.16
C ARG A 239 18.34 55.48 -26.92
N ALA A 240 17.41 55.75 -26.00
CA ALA A 240 17.04 57.12 -25.64
C ALA A 240 18.24 57.92 -25.08
N PHE A 241 19.13 57.28 -24.31
CA PHE A 241 20.36 57.91 -23.83
C PHE A 241 21.36 58.19 -24.96
N GLU A 242 21.52 57.26 -25.91
CA GLU A 242 22.37 57.46 -27.10
C GLU A 242 21.83 58.58 -28.00
N GLU A 243 20.52 58.62 -28.23
CA GLU A 243 19.83 59.70 -28.94
C GLU A 243 20.05 61.05 -28.25
N ALA A 244 19.77 61.15 -26.94
CA ALA A 244 20.01 62.37 -26.17
C ALA A 244 21.49 62.80 -26.19
N ARG A 245 22.43 61.85 -26.18
CA ARG A 245 23.87 62.14 -26.32
C ARG A 245 24.22 62.68 -27.70
N ALA A 246 23.62 62.14 -28.77
CA ALA A 246 23.80 62.62 -30.14
C ALA A 246 23.19 64.02 -30.34
N GLU A 247 22.00 64.27 -29.78
CA GLU A 247 21.37 65.58 -29.74
C GLU A 247 22.25 66.60 -29.00
N TYR A 248 22.75 66.24 -27.82
CA TYR A 248 23.66 67.09 -27.05
C TYR A 248 24.94 67.40 -27.82
N ALA A 249 25.55 66.41 -28.48
CA ALA A 249 26.73 66.63 -29.33
C ALA A 249 26.42 67.57 -30.51
N THR A 250 25.23 67.44 -31.11
CA THR A 250 24.76 68.33 -32.18
C THR A 250 24.58 69.76 -31.68
N GLN A 251 23.94 69.94 -30.52
CA GLN A 251 23.77 71.25 -29.88
C GLN A 251 25.12 71.87 -29.50
N ALA A 252 26.05 71.08 -28.97
CA ALA A 252 27.40 71.54 -28.66
C ALA A 252 28.15 72.00 -29.92
N ASN A 253 28.04 71.26 -31.03
CA ASN A 253 28.59 71.67 -32.32
C ASN A 253 27.93 72.94 -32.86
N GLN A 254 26.61 73.07 -32.76
CA GLN A 254 25.87 74.28 -33.14
C GLN A 254 26.31 75.48 -32.30
N LEU A 255 26.48 75.31 -31.00
CA LEU A 255 27.00 76.36 -30.11
C LEU A 255 28.43 76.75 -30.49
N MET A 256 29.30 75.78 -30.80
CA MET A 256 30.66 76.05 -31.27
C MET A 256 30.68 76.81 -32.59
N VAL A 257 29.84 76.42 -33.55
CA VAL A 257 29.68 77.12 -34.84
C VAL A 257 29.11 78.52 -34.63
N ALA A 258 28.09 78.69 -33.79
CA ALA A 258 27.51 79.98 -33.45
C ALA A 258 28.50 80.88 -32.71
N GLN A 259 29.35 80.33 -31.84
CA GLN A 259 30.44 81.05 -31.20
C GLN A 259 31.48 81.49 -32.23
N ARG A 260 31.86 80.61 -33.17
CA ARG A 260 32.79 80.94 -34.25
C ARG A 260 32.21 82.04 -35.15
N SER A 261 30.97 81.91 -35.61
CA SER A 261 30.32 82.93 -36.44
C SER A 261 30.15 84.25 -35.69
N LEU A 262 29.89 84.22 -34.38
CA LEU A 262 29.89 85.42 -33.54
C LEU A 262 31.29 86.06 -33.45
N THR A 263 32.36 85.27 -33.33
CA THR A 263 33.73 85.80 -33.34
C THR A 263 34.12 86.36 -34.71
N GLU A 264 33.74 85.69 -35.81
CA GLU A 264 33.94 86.16 -37.18
C GLU A 264 33.16 87.44 -37.44
N ALA A 265 31.87 87.49 -37.10
CA ALA A 265 31.04 88.68 -37.22
C ALA A 265 31.57 89.84 -36.36
N ARG A 266 32.14 89.57 -35.18
CA ARG A 266 32.82 90.59 -34.36
C ARG A 266 34.10 91.10 -35.05
N ALA A 267 34.89 90.22 -35.65
CA ALA A 267 36.09 90.60 -36.41
C ALA A 267 35.73 91.36 -37.70
N GLU A 268 34.70 90.96 -38.43
CA GLU A 268 34.15 91.69 -39.57
C GLU A 268 33.62 93.05 -39.12
N ASN A 269 32.90 93.14 -37.99
CA ASN A 269 32.42 94.42 -37.47
C ASN A 269 33.58 95.32 -37.05
N SER A 270 34.66 94.78 -36.47
CA SER A 270 35.86 95.59 -36.18
C SER A 270 36.54 96.08 -37.45
N VAL A 271 36.67 95.24 -38.48
CA VAL A 271 37.22 95.64 -39.79
C VAL A 271 36.32 96.69 -40.45
N LEU A 272 34.99 96.53 -40.44
CA LEU A 272 34.05 97.51 -40.97
C LEU A 272 34.11 98.82 -40.20
N ARG A 273 34.30 98.79 -38.87
CA ARG A 273 34.54 99.99 -38.05
C ARG A 273 35.85 100.66 -38.43
N GLU A 274 36.95 99.92 -38.55
CA GLU A 274 38.24 100.46 -39.01
C GLU A 274 38.16 101.04 -40.43
N GLN A 275 37.41 100.40 -41.33
CA GLN A 275 37.16 100.91 -42.68
C GLN A 275 36.27 102.15 -42.67
N ALA A 276 35.25 102.21 -41.82
CA ALA A 276 34.40 103.38 -41.63
C ALA A 276 35.20 104.54 -41.03
N ASP A 277 36.06 104.29 -40.04
CA ASP A 277 36.97 105.26 -39.46
C ASP A 277 37.99 105.74 -40.50
N ALA A 278 38.57 104.83 -41.29
CA ALA A 278 39.46 105.19 -42.40
C ALA A 278 38.73 105.93 -43.53
N ALA A 279 37.46 105.63 -43.77
CA ALA A 279 36.61 106.38 -44.71
C ALA A 279 36.27 107.77 -44.17
N LEU A 280 36.03 107.90 -42.87
CA LEU A 280 35.82 109.16 -42.17
C LEU A 280 37.09 110.02 -42.24
N VAL A 281 38.26 109.45 -41.95
CA VAL A 281 39.56 110.13 -42.09
C VAL A 281 39.83 110.50 -43.55
N ARG A 282 39.49 109.64 -44.51
CA ARG A 282 39.57 109.97 -45.96
C ARG A 282 38.59 111.09 -46.35
N ALA A 283 37.39 111.11 -45.80
CA ALA A 283 36.43 112.17 -46.03
C ALA A 283 36.90 113.50 -45.42
N GLN A 284 37.41 113.49 -44.19
CA GLN A 284 37.99 114.65 -43.52
C GLN A 284 39.26 115.16 -44.23
N THR A 285 40.12 114.27 -44.71
CA THR A 285 41.30 114.65 -45.52
C THR A 285 40.90 115.18 -46.90
N ALA A 286 39.87 114.62 -47.53
CA ALA A 286 39.31 115.16 -48.78
C ALA A 286 38.60 116.50 -48.57
N GLU A 287 37.94 116.71 -47.44
CA GLU A 287 37.28 117.95 -47.05
C GLU A 287 38.31 119.03 -46.75
N THR A 288 39.33 118.73 -45.94
CA THR A 288 40.47 119.64 -45.74
C THR A 288 41.24 119.91 -47.03
N ALA A 289 41.38 118.94 -47.94
CA ALA A 289 41.94 119.18 -49.27
C ALA A 289 41.04 120.06 -50.14
N ARG A 290 39.71 119.90 -50.07
CA ARG A 290 38.74 120.78 -50.73
C ARG A 290 38.76 122.19 -50.16
N ASP A 291 38.91 122.35 -48.85
CA ASP A 291 39.02 123.66 -48.19
C ASP A 291 40.36 124.32 -48.52
N GLN A 292 41.45 123.56 -48.58
CA GLN A 292 42.73 124.05 -49.07
C GLN A 292 42.68 124.42 -50.56
N ALA A 293 41.97 123.66 -51.39
CA ALA A 293 41.74 123.98 -52.79
C ALA A 293 40.86 125.23 -52.95
N ARG A 294 39.81 125.37 -52.14
CA ARG A 294 38.98 126.58 -52.07
C ARG A 294 39.78 127.80 -51.64
N ALA A 295 40.60 127.68 -50.60
CA ALA A 295 41.50 128.74 -50.16
C ALA A 295 42.54 129.10 -51.25
N ARG A 296 43.03 128.14 -52.04
CA ARG A 296 43.90 128.40 -53.20
C ARG A 296 43.14 129.11 -54.32
N THR A 297 41.90 128.73 -54.61
CA THR A 297 41.06 129.43 -55.61
C THR A 297 40.62 130.81 -55.14
N GLU A 298 40.39 131.02 -53.84
CA GLU A 298 40.07 132.33 -53.26
C GLU A 298 41.29 133.25 -53.27
N ARG A 299 42.49 132.73 -52.98
CA ARG A 299 43.75 133.49 -53.15
C ARG A 299 44.02 133.79 -54.62
N ALA A 300 43.87 132.81 -55.51
CA ALA A 300 44.03 133.02 -56.95
C ALA A 300 43.01 134.02 -57.53
N THR A 301 41.77 134.03 -57.04
CA THR A 301 40.75 135.00 -57.47
C THR A 301 40.94 136.38 -56.81
N ALA A 302 41.47 136.45 -55.60
CA ALA A 302 41.90 137.71 -54.98
C ALA A 302 43.10 138.34 -55.71
N ASP A 303 44.07 137.52 -56.12
CA ASP A 303 45.24 137.96 -56.88
C ASP A 303 44.83 138.32 -58.32
N SER A 304 43.96 137.55 -58.96
CA SER A 304 43.37 137.90 -60.27
C SER A 304 42.56 139.20 -60.21
N ARG A 305 41.86 139.49 -59.10
CA ARG A 305 41.16 140.77 -58.92
C ARG A 305 42.12 141.94 -58.77
N LYS A 306 43.25 141.77 -58.09
CA LYS A 306 44.32 142.77 -57.99
C LYS A 306 45.01 142.97 -59.35
N GLU A 307 45.21 141.91 -60.12
CA GLU A 307 45.73 141.94 -61.50
C GLU A 307 44.77 142.71 -62.42
N ILE A 308 43.46 142.41 -62.36
CA ILE A 308 42.43 143.10 -63.15
C ILE A 308 42.29 144.57 -62.74
N GLN A 309 42.45 144.92 -61.44
CA GLN A 309 42.46 146.32 -61.00
C GLN A 309 43.70 147.07 -61.47
N ARG A 310 44.87 146.43 -61.48
CA ARG A 310 46.10 147.01 -62.04
C ARG A 310 45.98 147.22 -63.55
N LEU A 311 45.50 146.21 -64.28
CA LEU A 311 45.26 146.30 -65.71
C LEU A 311 44.19 147.34 -66.06
N ARG A 312 43.14 147.49 -65.24
CA ARG A 312 42.14 148.56 -65.41
C ARG A 312 42.75 149.95 -65.22
N ALA A 313 43.54 150.16 -64.18
CA ALA A 313 44.23 151.42 -63.95
C ALA A 313 45.24 151.76 -65.07
N ASP A 314 45.92 150.76 -65.64
CA ASP A 314 46.82 150.95 -66.78
C ASP A 314 46.05 151.17 -68.10
N THR A 315 44.91 150.52 -68.33
CA THR A 315 44.06 150.83 -69.49
C THR A 315 43.41 152.21 -69.38
N GLU A 316 43.10 152.70 -68.18
CA GLU A 316 42.54 154.04 -67.97
C GLU A 316 43.60 155.13 -68.23
N ARG A 317 44.86 154.88 -67.82
CA ARG A 317 46.01 155.72 -68.19
C ARG A 317 46.30 155.71 -69.67
N GLN A 318 46.23 154.55 -70.32
CA GLN A 318 46.42 154.42 -71.77
C GLN A 318 45.29 155.08 -72.55
N LEU A 319 44.05 155.01 -72.06
CA LEU A 319 42.91 155.72 -72.64
C LEU A 319 43.08 157.23 -72.50
N THR A 320 43.53 157.75 -71.34
CA THR A 320 43.78 159.20 -71.18
C THR A 320 44.91 159.69 -72.10
N VAL A 321 45.98 158.92 -72.26
CA VAL A 321 47.09 159.21 -73.19
C VAL A 321 46.60 159.16 -74.65
N LEU A 322 45.74 158.21 -75.01
CA LEU A 322 45.18 158.12 -76.37
C LEU A 322 44.14 159.20 -76.67
N THR A 323 43.29 159.60 -75.71
CA THR A 323 42.37 160.74 -75.92
C THR A 323 43.10 162.07 -76.02
N THR A 324 44.17 162.28 -75.26
CA THR A 324 44.98 163.52 -75.36
C THR A 324 45.81 163.55 -76.63
N ALA A 325 46.33 162.41 -77.10
CA ALA A 325 46.99 162.28 -78.40
C ALA A 325 46.01 162.48 -79.57
N HIS A 326 44.80 161.91 -79.50
CA HIS A 326 43.80 162.03 -80.56
C HIS A 326 43.18 163.44 -80.63
N GLN A 327 43.03 164.13 -79.50
CA GLN A 327 42.62 165.55 -79.45
C GLN A 327 43.72 166.49 -79.97
N ALA A 328 45.00 166.19 -79.72
CA ALA A 328 46.13 166.93 -80.28
C ALA A 328 46.28 166.70 -81.81
N GLU A 329 45.98 165.49 -82.29
CA GLU A 329 46.06 165.14 -83.70
C GLU A 329 44.89 165.71 -84.52
N THR A 330 43.67 165.73 -83.96
CA THR A 330 42.51 166.39 -84.59
C THR A 330 42.66 167.91 -84.65
N ALA A 331 43.24 168.54 -83.61
CA ALA A 331 43.59 169.97 -83.64
C ALA A 331 44.70 170.31 -84.66
N ALA A 332 45.65 169.39 -84.88
CA ALA A 332 46.69 169.54 -85.89
C ALA A 332 46.18 169.35 -87.33
N ILE A 333 45.15 168.52 -87.51
CA ILE A 333 44.51 168.28 -88.82
C ILE A 333 43.59 169.45 -89.20
N THR A 334 42.87 170.05 -88.25
CA THR A 334 42.05 171.25 -88.51
C THR A 334 42.92 172.48 -88.81
N ALA A 335 44.04 172.67 -88.09
CA ALA A 335 45.00 173.74 -88.38
C ALA A 335 45.68 173.58 -89.76
N ARG A 336 45.97 172.34 -90.19
CA ARG A 336 46.53 172.06 -91.53
C ARG A 336 45.50 172.22 -92.65
N ALA A 337 44.22 172.02 -92.38
CA ALA A 337 43.14 172.23 -93.35
C ALA A 337 42.83 173.73 -93.55
N GLU A 338 42.97 174.56 -92.52
CA GLU A 338 42.81 176.01 -92.62
C GLU A 338 44.02 176.66 -93.32
N ASP A 339 45.24 176.22 -93.00
CA ASP A 339 46.48 176.69 -93.63
C ASP A 339 46.63 176.21 -95.10
N ALA A 340 45.94 175.14 -95.49
CA ALA A 340 45.83 174.70 -96.89
C ALA A 340 44.79 175.50 -97.69
N ARG A 341 43.71 175.97 -97.05
CA ARG A 341 42.69 176.83 -97.69
C ARG A 341 43.22 178.22 -97.95
N GLU A 342 43.95 178.83 -97.00
CA GLU A 342 44.61 180.13 -97.23
C GLU A 342 45.68 180.07 -98.33
N ARG A 343 46.39 178.93 -98.46
CA ARG A 343 47.38 178.73 -99.53
C ARG A 343 46.73 178.52 -100.91
N ALA A 344 45.54 177.93 -100.96
CA ALA A 344 44.78 177.77 -102.19
C ALA A 344 44.21 179.11 -102.68
N GLU A 345 43.66 179.94 -101.78
CA GLU A 345 43.13 181.27 -102.12
C GLU A 345 44.24 182.24 -102.56
N ARG A 346 45.44 182.17 -101.95
CA ARG A 346 46.61 182.95 -102.42
C ARG A 346 47.17 182.46 -103.75
N ALA A 347 47.04 181.17 -104.06
CA ALA A 347 47.47 180.60 -105.34
C ALA A 347 46.50 180.94 -106.48
N GLU A 348 45.20 181.01 -106.22
CA GLU A 348 44.20 181.49 -107.19
C GLU A 348 44.38 182.98 -107.49
N ALA A 349 44.60 183.82 -106.48
CA ALA A 349 44.90 185.24 -106.70
C ALA A 349 46.20 185.49 -107.49
N GLN A 350 47.19 184.59 -107.37
CA GLN A 350 48.44 184.64 -108.14
C GLN A 350 48.29 184.08 -109.55
N ALA A 351 47.39 183.12 -109.78
CA ALA A 351 47.06 182.61 -111.11
C ALA A 351 46.30 183.67 -111.93
N ASP A 352 45.41 184.43 -111.30
CA ASP A 352 44.70 185.55 -111.93
C ASP A 352 45.66 186.71 -112.30
N ALA A 353 46.70 186.95 -111.49
CA ALA A 353 47.74 187.93 -111.81
C ALA A 353 48.68 187.47 -112.95
N ALA A 354 49.09 186.20 -112.96
CA ALA A 354 49.97 185.64 -113.98
C ALA A 354 49.28 185.48 -115.35
N GLN A 355 47.95 185.34 -115.37
CA GLN A 355 47.19 185.24 -116.62
C GLN A 355 47.01 186.60 -117.31
N LEU A 356 46.92 187.70 -116.53
CA LEU A 356 46.95 189.07 -117.06
C LEU A 356 48.34 189.45 -117.63
N GLU A 357 49.43 189.02 -116.99
CA GLU A 357 50.80 189.24 -117.52
C GLU A 357 51.09 188.43 -118.79
N ARG A 358 50.58 187.20 -118.88
CA ARG A 358 50.73 186.37 -120.10
C ARG A 358 49.95 186.92 -121.29
N GLN A 359 48.82 187.57 -121.07
CA GLN A 359 48.08 188.22 -122.16
C GLN A 359 48.79 189.48 -122.66
N GLY A 360 49.47 190.22 -121.77
CA GLY A 360 50.33 191.36 -122.16
C GLY A 360 51.57 190.94 -122.95
N LEU A 361 52.23 189.85 -122.56
CA LEU A 361 53.43 189.33 -123.24
C LEU A 361 53.13 188.57 -124.53
N ALA A 362 51.90 188.05 -124.70
CA ALA A 362 51.44 187.46 -125.95
C ALA A 362 51.23 188.50 -127.06
N HIS A 363 50.89 189.75 -126.72
CA HIS A 363 50.83 190.85 -127.69
C HIS A 363 52.24 191.28 -128.15
N GLN A 364 53.23 191.30 -127.25
CA GLN A 364 54.60 191.71 -127.58
C GLN A 364 55.39 190.65 -128.36
N LEU A 365 55.09 189.36 -128.17
CA LEU A 365 55.77 188.28 -128.87
C LEU A 365 55.16 187.94 -130.23
N HIS A 366 54.00 188.50 -130.59
CA HIS A 366 53.50 188.43 -131.97
C HIS A 366 54.22 189.46 -132.89
N ASP A 367 54.62 190.62 -132.35
CA ASP A 367 55.32 191.65 -133.12
C ASP A 367 56.78 191.29 -133.47
N LEU A 368 57.42 190.41 -132.70
CA LEU A 368 58.84 190.03 -132.91
C LEU A 368 59.05 188.67 -133.60
N ARG A 369 58.01 187.86 -133.77
CA ARG A 369 58.16 186.45 -134.20
C ARG A 369 57.83 186.17 -135.67
N ALA A 370 57.58 187.16 -136.52
CA ALA A 370 57.28 186.86 -137.93
C ALA A 370 57.80 187.85 -138.98
N GLY A 371 58.81 188.66 -138.63
CA GLY A 371 59.85 189.09 -139.57
C GLY A 371 60.90 188.00 -139.85
N LEU A 372 60.80 186.81 -139.22
CA LEU A 372 61.79 185.73 -139.32
C LEU A 372 61.12 184.34 -139.41
N GLY A 373 60.22 184.18 -140.37
CA GLY A 373 59.33 183.02 -140.51
C GLY A 373 59.89 181.61 -140.21
N ILE A 374 59.10 180.91 -139.37
CA ILE A 374 58.72 179.46 -139.43
C ILE A 374 59.64 178.45 -138.70
N SER A 375 59.16 177.43 -137.98
CA SER A 375 57.89 177.11 -137.27
C SER A 375 58.02 175.69 -136.68
N SER A 376 57.62 175.57 -135.42
CA SER A 376 57.04 174.45 -134.64
C SER A 376 57.36 172.97 -134.94
N ARG A 377 57.72 172.21 -133.91
CA ARG A 377 56.79 171.32 -133.14
C ARG A 377 57.54 170.36 -132.18
N GLN A 378 57.25 170.49 -130.89
CA GLN A 378 57.22 169.41 -129.89
C GLN A 378 56.27 169.86 -128.77
N PRO A 379 55.51 168.95 -128.13
CA PRO A 379 55.91 168.54 -126.79
C PRO A 379 55.55 167.09 -126.40
N ALA A 380 56.16 166.64 -125.30
CA ALA A 380 55.86 165.41 -124.56
C ALA A 380 55.51 165.75 -123.10
N GLY A 381 54.71 164.90 -122.47
CA GLY A 381 54.33 164.92 -121.04
C GLY A 381 52.98 164.20 -120.85
N HIS A 382 52.62 163.62 -119.71
CA HIS A 382 53.26 163.37 -118.42
C HIS A 382 52.25 162.55 -117.58
N HIS A 383 52.74 161.68 -116.67
CA HIS A 383 52.24 161.42 -115.30
C HIS A 383 50.76 160.97 -115.06
N LYS A 384 50.39 160.23 -114.01
CA LYS A 384 50.98 159.82 -112.72
C LYS A 384 50.15 158.62 -112.17
N PRO A 385 50.71 157.79 -111.26
CA PRO A 385 50.01 156.75 -110.49
C PRO A 385 49.55 157.31 -109.12
N GLY A 386 48.69 156.69 -108.30
CA GLY A 386 47.93 155.43 -108.32
C GLY A 386 47.09 155.39 -107.04
#